data_AF-A0A846PEY1-F1
#
_entry.id   AF-A0A846PEY1-F1
#
_cell.length_a   1.000
_cell.length_b   1.000
_cell.length_c   1.000
_cell.angle_alpha   90.00
_cell.angle_beta   90.00
_cell.angle_gamma   90.00
#
_symmetry.space_group_name_H-M   'P 1'
#
loop_
_entity.id
_entity.type
_entity.pdbx_description
1 polymer ?
#
loop_
_entity_poly.entity_id
_entity_poly.type
_entity_poly.pdbx_seq_one_letter_code
_entity_poly.pdbx_strand_id
1 'polypeptide(L)'
;MEQTQEKRYRDVQIEDLERELLVKLIKRGVLEIKPRLSVGGVRYTEAEKALETDDSTQVRDVLRNLERKGALVAQFLDRVLTCPECGSPEVFSKYACPKCKSINVEFTELLEHMKCGYMGSKDDFLKDLSMVCPRCQTELVDDALQYRRVGDCYKCEKCGHCFDTPEVIHICQQCKRSFTHR
;
A
#
# COMPACT_ATOMS: atom_id res chain seq x y z
N MET A 1 -11.06 -38.94 -22.38
CA MET A 1 -9.84 -39.21 -23.15
C MET A 1 -9.17 -37.93 -23.65
N GLU A 2 -9.93 -36.95 -24.18
CA GLU A 2 -9.39 -35.65 -24.61
C GLU A 2 -8.70 -34.84 -23.49
N GLN A 3 -9.30 -34.80 -22.28
CA GLN A 3 -8.72 -34.10 -21.12
C GLN A 3 -7.36 -34.65 -20.64
N THR A 4 -7.04 -35.90 -20.98
CA THR A 4 -5.77 -36.56 -20.58
C THR A 4 -4.64 -36.24 -21.56
N GLN A 5 -4.98 -36.07 -22.84
CA GLN A 5 -4.03 -35.77 -23.91
C GLN A 5 -3.60 -34.30 -23.89
N GLU A 6 -4.54 -33.40 -23.62
CA GLU A 6 -4.28 -31.96 -23.51
C GLU A 6 -3.42 -31.60 -22.29
N LYS A 7 -3.62 -32.31 -21.18
CA LYS A 7 -2.80 -32.18 -19.96
C LYS A 7 -1.35 -32.59 -20.22
N ARG A 8 -1.15 -33.75 -20.85
CA ARG A 8 0.18 -34.28 -21.17
C ARG A 8 0.94 -33.37 -22.14
N TYR A 9 0.24 -32.74 -23.09
CA TYR A 9 0.85 -31.79 -24.02
C TYR A 9 1.33 -30.51 -23.31
N ARG A 10 0.51 -29.94 -22.40
CA ARG A 10 0.93 -28.80 -21.57
C ARG A 10 2.13 -29.13 -20.69
N ASP A 11 2.15 -30.31 -20.09
CA ASP A 11 3.26 -30.74 -19.22
C ASP A 11 4.60 -30.78 -19.98
N VAL A 12 4.60 -31.32 -21.21
CA VAL A 12 5.80 -31.35 -22.07
C VAL A 12 6.25 -29.94 -22.47
N GLN A 13 5.31 -29.08 -22.88
CA GLN A 13 5.66 -27.70 -23.26
C GLN A 13 6.26 -26.90 -22.09
N ILE A 14 5.77 -27.14 -20.88
CA ILE A 14 6.29 -26.47 -19.69
C ILE A 14 7.72 -26.93 -19.38
N GLU A 15 8.05 -28.21 -19.53
CA GLU A 15 9.42 -28.71 -19.31
C GLU A 15 10.44 -28.11 -20.30
N ASP A 16 10.03 -27.91 -21.56
CA ASP A 16 10.88 -27.23 -22.55
C ASP A 16 11.16 -25.78 -22.14
N LEU A 17 10.13 -25.05 -21.68
CA LEU A 17 10.28 -23.68 -21.19
C LEU A 17 11.15 -23.60 -19.93
N GLU A 18 11.00 -24.54 -18.99
CA GLU A 18 11.84 -24.63 -17.79
C GLU A 18 13.32 -24.76 -18.15
N ARG A 19 13.63 -25.68 -19.08
CA ARG A 19 15.00 -25.90 -19.55
C ARG A 19 15.55 -24.67 -20.27
N GLU A 20 14.75 -24.08 -21.16
CA GLU A 20 15.13 -22.88 -21.88
C GLU A 20 15.45 -21.72 -20.93
N LEU A 21 14.58 -21.48 -19.94
CA LEU A 21 14.78 -20.45 -18.92
C LEU A 21 16.10 -20.65 -18.18
N LEU A 22 16.36 -21.84 -17.64
CA LEU A 22 17.60 -22.13 -16.91
C LEU A 22 18.85 -21.92 -17.78
N VAL A 23 18.84 -22.42 -19.03
CA VAL A 23 19.98 -22.25 -19.95
C VAL A 23 20.24 -20.76 -20.22
N LYS A 24 19.19 -19.97 -20.47
CA LYS A 24 19.33 -18.53 -20.74
C LYS A 24 19.77 -17.75 -19.51
N LEU A 25 19.28 -18.09 -18.31
CA LEU A 25 19.71 -17.45 -17.05
C LEU A 25 21.18 -17.73 -16.76
N ILE A 26 21.62 -18.98 -16.87
CA ILE A 26 23.02 -19.38 -16.66
C ILE A 26 23.94 -18.68 -17.65
N LYS A 27 23.59 -18.67 -18.95
CA LYS A 27 24.38 -17.99 -19.99
C LYS A 27 24.52 -16.48 -19.74
N ARG A 28 23.50 -15.85 -19.14
CA ARG A 28 23.48 -14.42 -18.81
C ARG A 28 24.08 -14.12 -17.42
N GLY A 29 24.49 -15.14 -16.66
CA GLY A 29 25.01 -14.97 -15.29
C GLY A 29 23.96 -14.48 -14.29
N VAL A 30 22.67 -14.72 -14.54
CA VAL A 30 21.58 -14.30 -13.64
C VAL A 30 21.39 -15.37 -12.56
N LEU A 31 21.75 -15.01 -11.32
CA LEU A 31 21.65 -15.90 -10.15
C LEU A 31 20.37 -15.68 -9.33
N GLU A 32 19.69 -14.55 -9.53
CA GLU A 32 18.48 -14.16 -8.81
C GLU A 32 17.50 -13.52 -9.79
N ILE A 33 16.24 -13.93 -9.73
CA ILE A 33 15.15 -13.36 -10.54
C ILE A 33 14.32 -12.48 -9.61
N LYS A 34 14.39 -11.16 -9.79
CA LYS A 34 13.72 -10.22 -8.88
C LYS A 34 12.31 -9.89 -9.37
N PRO A 35 11.26 -10.09 -8.54
CA PRO A 35 9.92 -9.66 -8.90
C PRO A 35 9.84 -8.13 -8.95
N ARG A 36 8.98 -7.62 -9.82
CA ARG A 36 8.58 -6.21 -9.86
C ARG A 36 7.06 -6.11 -9.79
N LEU A 37 6.56 -5.14 -9.04
CA LEU A 37 5.14 -4.83 -9.05
C LEU A 37 4.81 -3.95 -10.25
N SER A 38 3.76 -4.31 -10.99
CA SER A 38 3.18 -3.51 -12.06
C SER A 38 1.68 -3.36 -11.86
N VAL A 39 1.03 -2.53 -12.68
CA VAL A 39 -0.43 -2.38 -12.73
C VAL A 39 -1.14 -3.73 -12.89
N GLY A 40 -0.56 -4.64 -13.68
CA GLY A 40 -1.10 -5.99 -13.93
C GLY A 40 -0.72 -7.05 -12.89
N GLY A 41 -0.06 -6.66 -11.78
CA GLY A 41 0.44 -7.60 -10.78
C GLY A 41 1.96 -7.80 -10.84
N VAL A 42 2.40 -8.92 -10.27
CA VAL A 42 3.83 -9.27 -10.14
C VAL A 42 4.39 -9.75 -11.47
N ARG A 43 5.50 -9.15 -11.91
CA ARG A 43 6.24 -9.43 -13.14
C ARG A 43 7.66 -9.89 -12.80
N TYR A 44 8.27 -10.68 -13.69
CA TYR A 44 9.63 -11.18 -13.57
C TYR A 44 10.39 -10.88 -14.87
N THR A 45 10.89 -9.65 -15.00
CA THR A 45 11.42 -9.12 -16.27
C THR A 45 12.54 -9.98 -16.86
N GLU A 46 13.42 -10.52 -16.03
CA GLU A 46 14.52 -11.39 -16.47
C GLU A 46 13.99 -12.72 -17.05
N ALA A 47 12.95 -13.29 -16.43
CA ALA A 47 12.32 -14.53 -16.89
C ALA A 47 11.47 -14.30 -18.15
N GLU A 48 10.71 -13.20 -18.20
CA GLU A 48 9.95 -12.76 -19.38
C GLU A 48 10.87 -12.57 -20.60
N LYS A 49 12.00 -11.88 -20.42
CA LYS A 49 13.02 -11.70 -21.47
C LYS A 49 13.78 -12.97 -21.82
N ALA A 50 13.83 -13.96 -20.93
CA ALA A 50 14.44 -15.24 -21.22
C ALA A 50 13.47 -16.10 -22.04
N LEU A 51 12.20 -16.14 -21.68
CA LEU A 51 11.18 -16.93 -22.36
C LEU A 51 10.56 -16.24 -23.59
N GLU A 52 10.92 -14.96 -23.84
CA GLU A 52 10.40 -14.17 -24.96
C GLU A 52 8.86 -14.11 -24.97
N THR A 53 8.28 -13.96 -23.77
CA THR A 53 6.83 -13.98 -23.54
C THR A 53 6.42 -12.85 -22.61
N ASP A 54 5.24 -12.29 -22.88
CA ASP A 54 4.56 -11.33 -22.00
C ASP A 54 3.48 -11.97 -21.13
N ASP A 55 3.24 -13.29 -21.27
CA ASP A 55 2.28 -14.01 -20.44
C ASP A 55 2.85 -14.26 -19.03
N SER A 56 2.51 -13.35 -18.11
CA SER A 56 2.93 -13.45 -16.71
C SER A 56 2.41 -14.71 -16.00
N THR A 57 1.31 -15.31 -16.47
CA THR A 57 0.78 -16.54 -15.87
C THR A 57 1.69 -17.71 -16.21
N GLN A 58 2.03 -17.85 -17.50
CA GLN A 58 2.97 -18.86 -17.98
C GLN A 58 4.32 -18.75 -17.29
N VAL A 59 4.88 -17.54 -17.18
CA VAL A 59 6.16 -17.30 -16.49
C VAL A 59 6.08 -17.75 -15.02
N ARG A 60 5.00 -17.40 -14.31
CA ARG A 60 4.81 -17.80 -12.91
C ARG A 60 4.68 -19.31 -12.73
N ASP A 61 4.05 -20.00 -13.67
CA ASP A 61 3.91 -21.45 -13.62
C ASP A 61 5.24 -22.15 -13.83
N VAL A 62 6.05 -21.70 -14.81
CA VAL A 62 7.43 -22.17 -15.01
C VAL A 62 8.28 -21.96 -13.76
N LEU A 63 8.26 -20.76 -13.18
CA LEU A 63 9.02 -20.44 -11.96
C LEU A 63 8.61 -21.30 -10.76
N ARG A 64 7.29 -21.47 -10.55
CA ARG A 64 6.76 -22.34 -9.48
C ARG A 64 7.14 -23.81 -9.68
N ASN A 65 7.19 -24.28 -10.92
CA ASN A 65 7.61 -25.66 -11.17
C ASN A 65 9.09 -25.86 -10.92
N LEU A 66 9.94 -24.93 -11.36
CA LEU A 66 11.38 -24.96 -11.07
C LEU A 66 11.65 -24.92 -9.56
N GLU A 67 10.87 -24.15 -8.81
CA GLU A 67 10.88 -24.16 -7.34
C GLU A 67 10.52 -25.55 -6.80
N ARG A 68 9.39 -26.14 -7.24
CA ARG A 68 8.98 -27.49 -6.81
C ARG A 68 10.02 -28.57 -7.15
N LYS A 69 10.75 -28.41 -8.26
CA LYS A 69 11.83 -29.31 -8.69
C LYS A 69 13.17 -29.03 -7.97
N GLY A 70 13.25 -27.99 -7.13
CA GLY A 70 14.44 -27.62 -6.38
C GLY A 70 15.53 -26.90 -7.20
N ALA A 71 15.23 -26.53 -8.45
CA ALA A 71 16.14 -25.77 -9.30
C ALA A 71 16.17 -24.28 -8.95
N LEU A 72 15.08 -23.76 -8.37
CA LEU A 72 15.00 -22.43 -7.79
C LEU A 72 14.60 -22.53 -6.32
N VAL A 73 14.96 -21.50 -5.54
CA VAL A 73 14.52 -21.33 -4.16
C VAL A 73 13.77 -20.01 -4.08
N ALA A 74 12.50 -20.04 -3.70
CA ALA A 74 11.74 -18.82 -3.46
C ALA A 74 12.21 -18.15 -2.16
N GLN A 75 12.38 -16.83 -2.22
CA GLN A 75 12.67 -16.00 -1.06
C GLN A 75 11.57 -14.97 -0.89
N PHE A 76 11.20 -14.72 0.37
CA PHE A 76 10.28 -13.64 0.68
C PHE A 76 10.95 -12.29 0.42
N LEU A 77 10.29 -11.45 -0.37
CA LEU A 77 10.71 -10.07 -0.62
C LEU A 77 9.78 -9.07 0.07
N ASP A 78 8.48 -9.12 -0.27
CA ASP A 78 7.49 -8.16 0.20
C ASP A 78 6.05 -8.70 0.09
N ARG A 79 5.08 -8.00 0.68
CA ARG A 79 3.63 -8.21 0.49
C ARG A 79 2.98 -6.92 -0.03
N VAL A 80 2.12 -7.08 -1.03
CA VAL A 80 1.38 -5.96 -1.62
C VAL A 80 -0.11 -6.10 -1.32
N LEU A 81 -0.76 -4.98 -1.04
CA LEU A 81 -2.22 -4.95 -0.94
C LEU A 81 -2.81 -5.18 -2.33
N THR A 82 -3.77 -6.10 -2.41
CA THR A 82 -4.55 -6.33 -3.63
C THR A 82 -6.03 -6.11 -3.34
N CYS A 83 -6.76 -5.69 -4.37
CA CYS A 83 -8.20 -5.60 -4.29
C CYS A 83 -8.80 -7.00 -4.12
N PRO A 84 -9.63 -7.25 -3.09
CA PRO A 84 -10.24 -8.56 -2.88
C PRO A 84 -11.23 -8.94 -3.98
N GLU A 85 -11.67 -7.98 -4.79
CA GLU A 85 -12.75 -8.15 -5.77
C GLU A 85 -12.21 -8.43 -7.18
N CYS A 86 -11.07 -7.84 -7.55
CA CYS A 86 -10.49 -8.04 -8.88
C CYS A 86 -9.01 -8.47 -8.86
N GLY A 87 -8.38 -8.60 -7.69
CA GLY A 87 -6.98 -8.98 -7.54
C GLY A 87 -5.96 -7.89 -7.90
N SER A 88 -6.41 -6.71 -8.33
CA SER A 88 -5.53 -5.60 -8.74
C SER A 88 -4.64 -5.11 -7.59
N PRO A 89 -3.33 -4.90 -7.81
CA PRO A 89 -2.46 -4.25 -6.82
C PRO A 89 -2.60 -2.72 -6.79
N GLU A 90 -3.37 -2.12 -7.72
CA GLU A 90 -3.58 -0.68 -7.76
C GLU A 90 -4.60 -0.24 -6.70
N VAL A 91 -4.12 -0.14 -5.46
CA VAL A 91 -4.93 0.19 -4.29
C VAL A 91 -4.38 1.44 -3.62
N PHE A 92 -5.21 2.47 -3.47
CA PHE A 92 -4.88 3.68 -2.71
C PHE A 92 -5.52 3.62 -1.34
N SER A 93 -4.74 3.95 -0.32
CA SER A 93 -5.24 4.13 1.05
C SER A 93 -5.65 5.58 1.27
N LYS A 94 -6.77 5.78 1.95
CA LYS A 94 -7.25 7.07 2.42
C LYS A 94 -7.49 7.00 3.92
N TYR A 95 -7.23 8.11 4.59
CA TYR A 95 -7.59 8.30 6.00
C TYR A 95 -9.00 8.87 6.11
N ALA A 96 -9.76 8.35 7.05
CA ALA A 96 -11.13 8.74 7.30
C ALA A 96 -11.38 9.01 8.78
N CYS A 97 -12.28 9.95 9.05
CA CYS A 97 -12.69 10.31 10.39
C CYS A 97 -13.47 9.14 11.04
N PRO A 98 -13.05 8.65 12.22
CA PRO A 98 -13.73 7.55 12.89
C PRO A 98 -15.17 7.90 13.30
N LYS A 99 -15.44 9.19 13.56
CA LYS A 99 -16.75 9.70 14.00
C LYS A 99 -17.77 9.84 12.87
N CYS A 100 -17.37 10.36 11.70
CA CYS A 100 -18.32 10.71 10.63
C CYS A 100 -18.01 10.08 9.25
N LYS A 101 -16.94 9.27 9.17
CA LYS A 101 -16.46 8.56 7.97
C LYS A 101 -16.03 9.46 6.80
N SER A 102 -15.93 10.77 7.02
CA SER A 102 -15.38 11.70 6.03
C SER A 102 -13.91 11.41 5.77
N ILE A 103 -13.50 11.38 4.50
CA ILE A 103 -12.08 11.35 4.10
C ILE A 103 -11.43 12.74 4.07
N ASN A 104 -12.21 13.80 4.33
CA ASN A 104 -11.69 15.15 4.47
C ASN A 104 -11.14 15.33 5.90
N VAL A 105 -9.90 14.89 6.08
CA VAL A 105 -9.15 14.92 7.35
C VAL A 105 -7.75 15.45 7.10
N GLU A 106 -7.25 16.27 8.02
CA GLU A 106 -5.94 16.92 7.93
C GLU A 106 -5.09 16.59 9.15
N PHE A 107 -3.80 16.36 8.95
CA PHE A 107 -2.85 16.13 10.02
C PHE A 107 -2.32 17.46 10.54
N THR A 108 -2.41 17.69 11.85
CA THR A 108 -2.16 18.99 12.48
C THR A 108 -1.60 18.81 13.90
N GLU A 109 -0.96 19.86 14.42
CA GLU A 109 -0.38 19.83 15.77
C GLU A 109 -1.50 19.89 16.82
N LEU A 110 -1.37 19.09 17.88
CA LEU A 110 -2.24 19.18 19.05
C LEU A 110 -1.59 20.11 20.07
N LEU A 111 -2.26 21.21 20.40
CA LEU A 111 -1.77 22.21 21.32
C LEU A 111 -2.57 22.20 22.61
N GLU A 112 -1.90 22.46 23.73
CA GLU A 112 -2.50 22.70 25.04
C GLU A 112 -2.22 24.14 25.47
N HIS A 113 -3.26 24.87 25.86
CA HIS A 113 -3.11 26.17 26.50
C HIS A 113 -2.77 25.99 27.99
N MET A 114 -1.59 26.43 28.43
CA MET A 114 -1.07 26.17 29.78
C MET A 114 -1.90 26.79 30.90
N LYS A 115 -2.57 27.91 30.63
CA LYS A 115 -3.37 28.62 31.66
C LYS A 115 -4.75 28.00 31.90
N CYS A 116 -5.43 27.53 30.86
CA CYS A 116 -6.82 27.02 30.99
C CYS A 116 -6.99 25.54 30.65
N GLY A 117 -5.92 24.85 30.24
CA GLY A 117 -5.91 23.43 29.91
C GLY A 117 -6.74 23.05 28.68
N TYR A 118 -7.14 24.01 27.84
CA TYR A 118 -7.81 23.69 26.58
C TYR A 118 -6.84 22.98 25.64
N MET A 119 -7.25 21.83 25.11
CA MET A 119 -6.53 21.09 24.08
C MET A 119 -7.33 21.10 22.79
N GLY A 120 -6.67 21.41 21.67
CA GLY A 120 -7.28 21.48 20.35
C GLY A 120 -6.24 21.49 19.25
N SER A 121 -6.67 21.39 18.00
CA SER A 121 -5.73 21.48 16.88
C SER A 121 -5.13 22.87 16.80
N LYS A 122 -3.95 23.01 16.21
CA LYS A 122 -3.36 24.32 15.92
C LYS A 122 -4.34 25.27 15.23
N ASP A 123 -5.15 24.76 14.31
CA ASP A 123 -6.14 25.55 13.57
C ASP A 123 -7.28 26.05 14.47
N ASP A 124 -7.57 25.39 15.60
CA ASP A 124 -8.51 25.91 16.60
C ASP A 124 -7.95 27.14 17.33
N PHE A 125 -6.62 27.27 17.38
CA PHE A 125 -5.94 28.41 17.98
C PHE A 125 -5.65 29.51 16.96
N LEU A 126 -5.46 29.21 15.68
CA LEU A 126 -5.23 30.24 14.68
C LEU A 126 -6.50 31.07 14.43
N LYS A 127 -6.37 32.37 14.59
CA LYS A 127 -7.35 33.38 14.18
C LYS A 127 -6.64 34.46 13.38
N ASP A 128 -6.86 34.47 12.08
CA ASP A 128 -6.15 35.31 11.10
C ASP A 128 -4.62 35.09 11.18
N LEU A 129 -3.88 36.06 11.73
CA LEU A 129 -2.43 36.02 11.92
C LEU A 129 -2.03 35.87 13.40
N SER A 130 -2.99 35.63 14.29
CA SER A 130 -2.79 35.54 15.73
C SER A 130 -3.16 34.16 16.27
N MET A 131 -2.54 33.77 17.39
CA MET A 131 -2.91 32.57 18.13
C MET A 131 -3.83 32.99 19.28
N VAL A 132 -5.01 32.42 19.39
CA VAL A 132 -6.01 32.76 20.42
C VAL A 132 -6.61 31.48 20.97
N CYS A 133 -6.61 31.30 22.29
CA CYS A 133 -7.28 30.15 22.90
C CYS A 133 -8.79 30.23 22.66
N PRO A 134 -9.43 29.23 22.00
CA PRO A 134 -10.86 29.30 21.69
C PRO A 134 -11.73 29.19 22.95
N ARG A 135 -11.20 28.62 24.04
CA ARG A 135 -11.93 28.45 25.31
C ARG A 135 -11.99 29.73 26.14
N CYS A 136 -10.87 30.40 26.35
CA CYS A 136 -10.79 31.57 27.25
C CYS A 136 -10.50 32.88 26.53
N GLN A 137 -10.40 32.85 25.19
CA GLN A 137 -10.20 34.01 24.33
C GLN A 137 -8.92 34.80 24.64
N THR A 138 -7.96 34.17 25.32
CA THR A 138 -6.65 34.76 25.59
C THR A 138 -5.81 34.68 24.33
N GLU A 139 -5.34 35.84 23.86
CA GLU A 139 -4.33 35.91 22.81
C GLU A 139 -3.03 35.32 23.33
N LEU A 140 -2.49 34.39 22.56
CA LEU A 140 -1.25 33.69 22.81
C LEU A 140 -0.17 34.39 22.02
N VAL A 141 0.68 35.12 22.72
CA VAL A 141 1.92 35.62 22.12
C VAL A 141 2.84 34.40 21.95
N ASP A 142 3.69 34.39 20.93
CA ASP A 142 4.57 33.27 20.59
C ASP A 142 5.67 33.07 21.66
N ASP A 143 5.24 32.63 22.84
CA ASP A 143 5.99 32.40 24.06
C ASP A 143 5.64 30.99 24.54
N ALA A 144 6.66 30.14 24.64
CA ALA A 144 6.56 28.74 25.07
C ALA A 144 5.97 28.57 26.48
N LEU A 145 5.80 29.64 27.24
CA LEU A 145 5.12 29.64 28.55
C LEU A 145 3.59 29.66 28.44
N GLN A 146 3.01 30.02 27.30
CA GLN A 146 1.55 30.21 27.16
C GLN A 146 0.87 28.96 26.59
N TYR A 147 1.49 28.28 25.63
CA TYR A 147 0.97 27.04 25.06
C TYR A 147 2.11 26.05 24.82
N ARG A 148 1.78 24.76 24.78
CA ARG A 148 2.73 23.70 24.41
C ARG A 148 2.13 22.79 23.36
N ARG A 149 2.96 22.28 22.46
CA ARG A 149 2.60 21.13 21.62
C ARG A 149 2.63 19.87 22.47
N VAL A 150 1.49 19.20 22.57
CA VAL A 150 1.35 17.93 23.32
C VAL A 150 1.44 16.71 22.40
N GLY A 151 1.31 16.90 21.09
CA GLY A 151 1.46 15.84 20.10
C GLY A 151 0.97 16.29 18.73
N ASP A 152 0.52 15.33 17.95
CA ASP A 152 -0.12 15.53 16.65
C ASP A 152 -1.43 14.75 16.61
N CYS A 153 -2.37 15.22 15.79
CA CYS A 153 -3.64 14.55 15.57
C CYS A 153 -4.13 14.77 14.15
N TYR A 154 -5.20 14.07 13.81
CA TYR A 154 -6.01 14.37 12.64
C TYR A 154 -7.22 15.19 13.06
N LYS A 155 -7.52 16.25 12.31
CA LYS A 155 -8.74 17.03 12.41
C LYS A 155 -9.66 16.71 11.23
N CYS A 156 -10.94 16.46 11.51
CA CYS A 156 -11.92 16.29 10.46
C CYS A 156 -12.58 17.61 10.09
N GLU A 157 -12.33 18.10 8.88
CA GLU A 157 -12.94 19.31 8.31
C GLU A 157 -14.47 19.28 8.23
N LYS A 158 -15.06 18.07 8.16
CA LYS A 158 -16.52 17.91 8.11
C LYS A 158 -17.20 18.09 9.46
N CYS A 159 -16.57 17.70 10.57
CA CYS A 159 -17.24 17.61 11.87
C CYS A 159 -16.45 18.17 13.05
N GLY A 160 -15.26 18.73 12.81
CA GLY A 160 -14.36 19.30 13.81
C GLY A 160 -13.73 18.28 14.77
N HIS A 161 -13.97 16.98 14.58
CA HIS A 161 -13.45 15.97 15.49
C HIS A 161 -11.93 15.84 15.33
N CYS A 162 -11.21 15.98 16.44
CA CYS A 162 -9.79 15.67 16.54
C CYS A 162 -9.61 14.23 17.08
N PHE A 163 -8.74 13.45 16.45
CA PHE A 163 -8.46 12.05 16.79
C PHE A 163 -7.02 11.69 16.41
N ASP A 164 -6.45 10.70 17.07
CA ASP A 164 -5.06 10.25 16.88
C ASP A 164 -4.93 9.21 15.75
N THR A 165 -5.88 8.27 15.69
CA THR A 165 -5.85 7.15 14.75
C THR A 165 -6.99 7.27 13.72
N PRO A 166 -6.68 7.55 12.44
CA PRO A 166 -7.68 7.56 11.39
C PRO A 166 -8.13 6.14 11.06
N GLU A 167 -9.34 6.01 10.53
CA GLU A 167 -9.72 4.79 9.84
C GLU A 167 -9.07 4.74 8.47
N VAL A 168 -8.46 3.61 8.13
CA VAL A 168 -7.85 3.39 6.82
C VAL A 168 -8.87 2.73 5.90
N ILE A 169 -9.18 3.40 4.79
CA ILE A 169 -10.05 2.89 3.72
C ILE A 169 -9.21 2.69 2.47
N HIS A 170 -9.30 1.52 1.86
CA HIS A 170 -8.64 1.20 0.61
C HIS A 170 -9.60 1.40 -0.55
N ILE A 171 -9.11 1.96 -1.65
CA ILE A 171 -9.88 2.16 -2.89
C ILE A 171 -9.09 1.57 -4.05
N CYS A 172 -9.67 0.58 -4.72
CA CYS A 172 -9.10 0.02 -5.92
C CYS A 172 -9.22 0.99 -7.10
N GLN A 173 -8.12 1.28 -7.78
CA GLN A 173 -8.12 2.14 -8.95
C GLN A 173 -8.71 1.47 -10.19
N GLN A 174 -8.66 0.14 -10.27
CA GLN A 174 -9.21 -0.61 -11.38
C GLN A 174 -10.74 -0.76 -11.30
N CYS A 175 -11.29 -1.30 -10.19
CA CYS A 175 -12.72 -1.58 -10.07
C CYS A 175 -13.52 -0.55 -9.26
N LYS A 176 -12.84 0.47 -8.70
CA LYS A 176 -13.41 1.57 -7.89
C LYS A 176 -14.11 1.14 -6.59
N ARG A 177 -14.10 -0.14 -6.23
CA ARG A 177 -14.63 -0.60 -4.94
C ARG A 177 -13.74 -0.15 -3.80
N SER A 178 -14.39 0.17 -2.68
CA SER A 178 -13.72 0.46 -1.42
C SER A 178 -13.79 -0.74 -0.49
N PHE A 179 -12.74 -0.97 0.29
CA PHE A 179 -12.66 -2.05 1.26
C PHE A 179 -11.81 -1.65 2.46
N THR A 180 -11.93 -2.41 3.54
CA THR A 180 -11.13 -2.24 4.77
C THR A 180 -10.53 -3.60 5.14
N HIS A 181 -9.53 -3.61 6.00
CA HIS A 181 -8.88 -4.84 6.48
C HIS A 181 -9.69 -5.54 7.60
N ARG A 182 -11.01 -5.68 7.44
CA ARG A 182 -11.85 -6.42 8.38
C ARG A 182 -12.11 -7.83 7.91
#